data_AF-A0A2P2K269-F1
#
_entry.id   AF-A0A2P2K269-F1
#
_cell.length_a   1.000
_cell.length_b   1.000
_cell.length_c   1.000
_cell.angle_alpha   90.00
_cell.angle_beta   90.00
_cell.angle_gamma   90.00
#
_symmetry.space_group_name_H-M   'P 1'
#
loop_
_entity.id
_entity.type
_entity.pdbx_description
1 polymer ?
#
loop_
_entity_poly.entity_id
_entity_poly.type
_entity_poly.pdbx_seq_one_letter_code
_entity_poly.pdbx_strand_id
1 'polypeptide(L)'
;MALLLPFLLPQLQSQEEEEAQQLFLFLFFQLPLGQAIPPPALLFSKQPSTLSVISASEAAKAGILLDQYQDSSQIDFAFDDADVIEEETLIAVIGRQKLEGNESIIQQKSILNATNELVFMVTDKQYKGGLDGSIPVLVQSLNWMEAAEEIDDLFLGDAEVWRRPSIGQAGPMGGDFPVVTKEGLNILDVIFTSPIGSLAEVAESLAKVEGVVDHGLISKFPCTAVIASESGLCIVDNLQRKTVSDAL
;
A
#
# COMPACT_ATOMS: atom_id res chain seq x y z
N MET A 1 1.61 19.71 11.89
CA MET A 1 2.44 19.08 10.83
C MET A 1 3.14 20.08 9.91
N ALA A 2 2.44 21.08 9.34
CA ALA A 2 3.02 22.06 8.40
C ALA A 2 4.25 22.86 8.91
N LEU A 3 4.45 22.95 10.22
CA LEU A 3 5.58 23.69 10.83
C LEU A 3 6.85 22.85 11.04
N LEU A 4 6.78 21.52 10.90
CA LEU A 4 7.90 20.61 11.22
C LEU A 4 8.58 20.00 9.98
N LEU A 5 7.84 19.92 8.87
CA LEU A 5 8.34 19.45 7.57
C LEU A 5 9.62 20.16 7.09
N PRO A 6 9.78 21.49 7.21
CA PRO A 6 11.00 22.18 6.76
C PRO A 6 12.27 21.80 7.53
N PHE A 7 12.13 21.31 8.78
CA PHE A 7 13.25 20.89 9.63
C PHE A 7 13.68 19.44 9.39
N LEU A 8 12.75 18.59 8.93
CA LEU A 8 13.00 17.18 8.62
C LEU A 8 13.64 17.00 7.24
N LEU A 9 13.33 17.90 6.29
CA LEU A 9 13.74 17.85 4.88
C LEU A 9 15.25 17.62 4.65
N PRO A 10 16.19 18.35 5.30
CA PRO A 10 17.62 18.21 5.00
C PRO A 10 18.23 16.90 5.51
N GLN A 11 17.59 16.23 6.47
CA GLN A 11 18.08 14.99 7.07
C GLN A 11 17.68 13.76 6.24
N LEU A 12 16.55 13.84 5.53
CA LEU A 12 16.03 12.75 4.68
C LEU A 12 16.76 12.66 3.32
N GLN A 13 17.33 13.77 2.84
CA GLN A 13 18.01 13.83 1.54
C GLN A 13 19.39 13.15 1.51
N SER A 14 19.95 12.77 2.67
CA SER A 14 21.32 12.24 2.79
C SER A 14 21.40 10.78 3.25
N GLN A 15 20.29 10.05 3.25
CA GLN A 15 20.18 8.72 3.85
C GLN A 15 19.62 7.74 2.82
N GLU A 16 20.02 6.46 2.89
CA GLU A 16 19.38 5.41 2.10
C GLU A 16 17.89 5.29 2.51
N GLU A 17 17.03 4.82 1.61
CA GLU A 17 15.56 4.87 1.78
C GLU A 17 15.07 4.27 3.11
N GLU A 18 15.70 3.19 3.56
CA GLU A 18 15.44 2.53 4.84
C GLU A 18 15.90 3.38 6.04
N GLU A 19 17.06 4.03 5.95
CA GLU A 19 17.57 4.97 6.97
C GLU A 19 16.74 6.25 7.03
N ALA A 20 16.22 6.74 5.89
CA ALA A 20 15.35 7.91 5.83
C ALA A 20 14.00 7.64 6.52
N GLN A 21 13.41 6.46 6.30
CA GLN A 21 12.21 6.01 7.02
C GLN A 21 12.47 5.88 8.53
N GLN A 22 13.63 5.33 8.91
CA GLN A 22 14.02 5.16 10.31
C GLN A 22 14.33 6.50 10.99
N LEU A 23 15.00 7.43 10.31
CA LEU A 23 15.21 8.82 10.76
C LEU A 23 13.90 9.60 10.85
N PHE A 24 12.94 9.36 9.95
CA PHE A 24 11.65 10.05 9.99
C PHE A 24 10.84 9.63 11.21
N LEU A 25 10.74 8.32 11.48
CA LEU A 25 10.18 7.83 12.74
C LEU A 25 10.94 8.44 13.91
N PHE A 26 12.27 8.35 13.93
CA PHE A 26 13.11 8.83 15.03
C PHE A 26 12.94 10.34 15.31
N LEU A 27 12.90 11.18 14.27
CA LEU A 27 12.73 12.63 14.41
C LEU A 27 11.29 13.02 14.79
N PHE A 28 10.28 12.27 14.37
CA PHE A 28 8.89 12.47 14.81
C PHE A 28 8.74 12.23 16.32
N PHE A 29 9.50 11.27 16.88
CA PHE A 29 9.46 10.92 18.31
C PHE A 29 10.42 11.71 19.22
N GLN A 30 11.42 12.41 18.68
CA GLN A 30 12.37 13.20 19.49
C GLN A 30 11.96 14.66 19.72
N LEU A 31 10.93 15.18 19.05
CA LEU A 31 10.50 16.54 19.28
C LEU A 31 9.75 16.65 20.61
N PRO A 32 10.19 17.49 21.56
CA PRO A 32 9.40 17.79 22.73
C PRO A 32 8.20 18.61 22.26
N LEU A 33 7.07 17.95 21.96
CA LEU A 33 5.79 18.63 21.77
C LEU A 33 5.35 19.14 23.14
N GLY A 34 5.90 20.29 23.50
CA GLY A 34 5.44 21.15 24.58
C GLY A 34 4.11 21.78 24.21
N GLN A 35 3.06 20.95 24.15
CA GLN A 35 1.68 21.25 24.48
C GLN A 35 0.88 19.97 24.28
N ALA A 36 0.29 19.50 25.37
CA ALA A 36 -0.50 18.27 25.44
C ALA A 36 -1.56 18.24 24.34
N ILE A 37 -1.35 17.38 23.35
CA ILE A 37 -2.44 16.89 22.52
C ILE A 37 -3.27 15.99 23.45
N PRO A 38 -4.53 16.34 23.79
CA PRO A 38 -5.40 15.45 24.57
C PRO A 38 -5.59 14.20 23.71
N PRO A 39 -5.45 12.97 24.24
CA PRO A 39 -5.22 11.80 23.41
C PRO A 39 -6.40 11.59 22.46
N PRO A 40 -6.30 11.83 21.14
CA PRO A 40 -6.92 10.91 20.22
C PRO A 40 -6.00 9.70 20.18
N ALA A 41 -6.54 8.54 19.86
CA ALA A 41 -5.71 7.38 19.67
C ALA A 41 -4.85 7.63 18.42
N LEU A 42 -3.64 8.17 18.60
CA LEU A 42 -2.51 7.89 17.71
C LEU A 42 -2.20 6.39 17.88
N LEU A 43 -3.15 5.58 17.45
CA LEU A 43 -3.03 4.17 17.21
C LEU A 43 -2.12 4.14 15.99
N PHE A 44 -0.81 4.04 16.22
CA PHE A 44 -0.04 3.20 15.31
C PHE A 44 -0.72 1.84 15.43
N SER A 45 -1.63 1.53 14.50
CA SER A 45 -2.22 0.21 14.40
C SER A 45 -1.06 -0.73 14.21
N LYS A 46 -0.65 -1.36 15.30
CA LYS A 46 0.42 -2.31 15.27
C LYS A 46 -0.19 -3.66 14.94
N GLN A 47 -0.68 -3.76 13.70
CA GLN A 47 -0.74 -5.06 13.04
C GLN A 47 -0.35 -4.94 11.55
N PRO A 48 0.14 -6.03 10.93
CA PRO A 48 0.78 -6.13 9.61
C PRO A 48 0.02 -5.52 8.46
N SER A 49 0.12 -4.20 8.34
CA SER A 49 0.02 -3.55 7.06
C SER A 49 1.35 -3.24 6.43
N THR A 50 2.35 -2.89 7.23
CA THR A 50 3.78 -2.97 6.86
C THR A 50 4.57 -3.82 7.85
N LEU A 51 3.90 -4.70 8.61
CA LEU A 51 4.53 -5.35 9.76
C LEU A 51 5.32 -6.58 9.42
N SER A 52 6.49 -6.26 8.92
CA SER A 52 7.69 -6.88 9.42
C SER A 52 7.78 -6.79 10.95
N VAL A 53 8.29 -7.87 11.56
CA VAL A 53 8.78 -7.90 12.94
C VAL A 53 9.75 -6.73 13.20
N ILE A 54 10.41 -6.22 12.15
CA ILE A 54 11.34 -5.08 12.17
C ILE A 54 10.64 -3.80 12.61
N SER A 55 9.58 -3.36 11.91
CA SER A 55 8.83 -2.13 12.27
C SER A 55 8.33 -2.19 13.71
N ALA A 56 7.90 -3.39 14.14
CA ALA A 56 7.48 -3.59 15.51
C ALA A 56 8.63 -3.50 16.52
N SER A 57 9.79 -4.05 16.20
CA SER A 57 10.99 -3.97 17.02
C SER A 57 11.45 -2.51 17.17
N GLU A 58 11.53 -1.77 16.06
CA GLU A 58 11.98 -0.37 16.05
C GLU A 58 11.04 0.53 16.85
N ALA A 59 9.72 0.36 16.71
CA ALA A 59 8.76 1.09 17.52
C ALA A 59 8.92 0.82 19.02
N ALA A 60 9.17 -0.43 19.40
CA ALA A 60 9.42 -0.80 20.79
C ALA A 60 10.69 -0.15 21.34
N LYS A 61 11.78 -0.13 20.54
CA LYS A 61 13.05 0.53 20.88
C LYS A 61 12.87 2.03 21.06
N ALA A 62 11.99 2.65 20.27
CA ALA A 62 11.64 4.07 20.38
C ALA A 62 10.67 4.40 21.53
N GLY A 63 10.19 3.40 22.29
CA GLY A 63 9.27 3.61 23.41
C GLY A 63 7.82 3.88 22.99
N ILE A 64 7.45 3.55 21.75
CA ILE A 64 6.08 3.66 21.25
C ILE A 64 5.26 2.53 21.85
N LEU A 65 4.02 2.81 22.26
CA LEU A 65 3.08 1.78 22.72
C LEU A 65 2.55 0.97 21.54
N LEU A 66 2.39 -0.32 21.80
CA LEU A 66 2.14 -1.31 20.77
C LEU A 66 0.79 -1.96 21.05
N ASP A 67 -0.12 -1.92 20.09
CA ASP A 67 -1.43 -2.54 20.21
C ASP A 67 -1.82 -3.31 18.95
N GLN A 68 -2.59 -4.39 19.12
CA GLN A 68 -3.04 -5.22 18.01
C GLN A 68 -4.27 -4.61 17.36
N TYR A 69 -4.23 -4.48 16.03
CA TYR A 69 -5.41 -4.11 15.27
C TYR A 69 -6.52 -5.15 15.50
N GLN A 70 -7.71 -4.66 15.79
CA GLN A 70 -8.93 -5.45 15.76
C GLN A 70 -9.76 -4.87 14.63
N ASP A 71 -10.44 -5.71 13.84
CA ASP A 71 -11.19 -5.24 12.66
C ASP A 71 -12.29 -4.20 12.98
N SER A 72 -12.62 -3.98 14.26
CA SER A 72 -13.53 -2.93 14.73
C SER A 72 -12.85 -1.62 15.16
N SER A 73 -11.52 -1.53 15.08
CA SER A 73 -10.75 -0.36 15.51
C SER A 73 -10.63 0.66 14.38
N GLN A 74 -10.98 1.91 14.67
CA GLN A 74 -10.70 3.03 13.76
C GLN A 74 -9.28 3.55 14.02
N ILE A 75 -8.55 3.86 12.95
CA ILE A 75 -7.18 4.38 13.03
C ILE A 75 -7.22 5.85 12.60
N ASP A 76 -6.72 6.74 13.45
CA ASP A 76 -6.77 8.17 13.14
C ASP A 76 -5.83 8.53 11.98
N PHE A 77 -4.65 7.93 11.93
CA PHE A 77 -3.61 8.29 10.99
C PHE A 77 -2.65 7.11 10.74
N ALA A 78 -2.22 6.90 9.50
CA ALA A 78 -1.20 5.91 9.16
C ALA A 78 -0.21 6.42 8.11
N PHE A 79 1.03 5.96 8.24
CA PHE A 79 2.06 6.04 7.19
C PHE A 79 2.27 4.65 6.60
N ASP A 80 2.41 4.58 5.29
CA ASP A 80 2.73 3.34 4.56
C ASP A 80 3.62 3.67 3.34
N ASP A 81 4.34 2.69 2.82
CA ASP A 81 4.89 2.73 1.47
C ASP A 81 3.89 2.14 0.45
N ALA A 82 4.27 2.16 -0.82
CA ALA A 82 3.53 1.53 -1.89
C ALA A 82 4.50 1.11 -2.99
N ASP A 83 4.16 0.08 -3.76
CA ASP A 83 5.00 -0.31 -4.89
C ASP A 83 4.96 0.74 -6.01
N VAL A 84 3.81 1.38 -6.19
CA VAL A 84 3.61 2.46 -7.15
C VAL A 84 2.33 3.22 -6.81
N ILE A 85 2.27 4.51 -7.14
CA ILE A 85 1.14 5.42 -6.91
C ILE A 85 0.84 6.17 -8.20
N GLU A 86 -0.43 6.21 -8.59
CA GLU A 86 -0.92 6.98 -9.73
C GLU A 86 -0.96 8.48 -9.41
N GLU A 87 -0.43 9.31 -10.30
CA GLU A 87 -0.57 10.76 -10.22
C GLU A 87 -2.06 11.16 -10.26
N GLU A 88 -2.40 12.30 -9.66
CA GLU A 88 -3.76 12.85 -9.55
C GLU A 88 -4.75 12.03 -8.70
N THR A 89 -4.89 10.72 -8.94
CA THR A 89 -5.83 9.87 -8.22
C THR A 89 -5.32 9.47 -6.83
N LEU A 90 -4.00 9.34 -6.70
CA LEU A 90 -3.30 8.74 -5.56
C LEU A 90 -3.77 7.30 -5.25
N ILE A 91 -4.28 6.58 -6.26
CA ILE A 91 -4.53 5.14 -6.12
C ILE A 91 -3.17 4.45 -6.12
N ALA A 92 -2.93 3.63 -5.10
CA ALA A 92 -1.67 2.93 -4.91
C ALA A 92 -1.81 1.44 -5.21
N VAL A 93 -0.72 0.82 -5.66
CA VAL A 93 -0.57 -0.64 -5.72
C VAL A 93 0.34 -1.09 -4.60
N ILE A 94 -0.08 -2.10 -3.85
CA ILE A 94 0.68 -2.79 -2.80
C ILE A 94 0.81 -4.29 -3.14
N GLY A 95 1.84 -4.91 -2.57
CA GLY A 95 2.05 -6.35 -2.66
C GLY A 95 2.62 -6.85 -3.99
N ARG A 96 3.23 -6.02 -4.85
CA ARG A 96 4.03 -6.47 -6.01
C ARG A 96 5.34 -7.10 -5.56
N GLN A 97 5.92 -6.58 -4.49
CA GLN A 97 7.15 -7.10 -3.91
C GLN A 97 6.98 -8.52 -3.38
N LYS A 98 8.12 -9.20 -3.25
CA LYS A 98 8.16 -10.55 -2.70
C LYS A 98 7.73 -10.48 -1.24
N LEU A 99 6.71 -11.26 -0.88
CA LEU A 99 6.28 -11.36 0.50
C LEU A 99 7.39 -11.98 1.35
N GLU A 100 7.81 -11.28 2.40
CA GLU A 100 8.78 -11.74 3.37
C GLU A 100 8.11 -12.09 4.71
N GLY A 101 8.47 -13.24 5.27
CA GLY A 101 8.01 -13.65 6.60
C GLY A 101 6.49 -13.77 6.74
N ASN A 102 5.89 -12.83 7.49
CA ASN A 102 4.48 -12.85 7.91
C ASN A 102 3.62 -11.78 7.23
N GLU A 103 4.12 -11.15 6.18
CA GLU A 103 3.41 -10.12 5.41
C GLU A 103 2.09 -10.64 4.83
N SER A 104 1.10 -9.74 4.75
CA SER A 104 -0.23 -10.06 4.23
C SER A 104 -0.86 -8.84 3.60
N ILE A 105 -1.13 -8.94 2.30
CA ILE A 105 -1.76 -7.87 1.52
C ILE A 105 -3.17 -7.57 2.05
N ILE A 106 -3.92 -8.58 2.49
CA ILE A 106 -5.27 -8.38 3.04
C ILE A 106 -5.22 -7.64 4.37
N GLN A 107 -4.31 -8.04 5.27
CA GLN A 107 -4.15 -7.33 6.54
C GLN A 107 -3.68 -5.90 6.29
N GLN A 108 -2.80 -5.70 5.30
CA GLN A 108 -2.39 -4.37 4.88
C GLN A 108 -3.53 -3.51 4.43
N LYS A 109 -4.26 -3.98 3.42
CA LYS A 109 -5.38 -3.26 2.87
C LYS A 109 -6.47 -2.99 3.91
N SER A 110 -6.77 -3.93 4.81
CA SER A 110 -7.76 -3.76 5.89
C SER A 110 -7.41 -2.56 6.78
N ILE A 111 -6.15 -2.47 7.23
CA ILE A 111 -5.67 -1.40 8.10
C ILE A 111 -5.64 -0.05 7.38
N LEU A 112 -5.16 -0.02 6.13
CA LEU A 112 -5.17 1.18 5.31
C LEU A 112 -6.59 1.70 5.07
N ASN A 113 -7.54 0.79 4.87
CA ASN A 113 -8.95 1.13 4.72
C ASN A 113 -9.60 1.62 6.02
N ALA A 114 -9.20 1.09 7.18
CA ALA A 114 -9.68 1.51 8.50
C ALA A 114 -9.05 2.82 9.01
N THR A 115 -8.05 3.35 8.29
CA THR A 115 -7.37 4.61 8.60
C THR A 115 -8.19 5.82 8.14
N ASN A 116 -8.26 6.89 8.94
CA ASN A 116 -8.95 8.13 8.56
C ASN A 116 -8.09 8.97 7.62
N GLU A 117 -6.81 9.16 7.93
CA GLU A 117 -5.85 9.90 7.11
C GLU A 117 -4.65 9.01 6.77
N LEU A 118 -4.50 8.68 5.49
CA LEU A 118 -3.41 7.86 4.99
C LEU A 118 -2.35 8.73 4.28
N VAL A 119 -1.10 8.56 4.68
CA VAL A 119 0.04 9.21 4.04
C VAL A 119 1.00 8.17 3.47
N PHE A 120 1.11 8.12 2.15
CA PHE A 120 2.12 7.31 1.48
C PHE A 120 3.47 8.02 1.48
N MET A 121 4.53 7.29 1.79
CA MET A 121 5.92 7.73 1.68
C MET A 121 6.57 6.98 0.51
N VAL A 122 6.90 7.71 -0.56
CA VAL A 122 7.39 7.12 -1.81
C VAL A 122 8.51 7.94 -2.42
N THR A 123 9.22 7.35 -3.37
CA THR A 123 10.17 8.04 -4.25
C THR A 123 9.50 8.51 -5.53
N ASP A 124 10.16 9.42 -6.24
CA ASP A 124 9.76 9.86 -7.59
C ASP A 124 9.67 8.71 -8.62
N LYS A 125 10.34 7.57 -8.38
CA LYS A 125 10.23 6.37 -9.22
C LYS A 125 8.91 5.61 -9.02
N GLN A 126 8.30 5.74 -7.85
CA GLN A 126 7.05 5.10 -7.49
C GLN A 126 5.83 6.00 -7.81
N TYR A 127 6.02 7.30 -8.00
CA TYR A 127 4.94 8.22 -8.37
C TYR A 127 4.86 8.39 -9.89
N LYS A 128 3.78 7.91 -10.54
CA LYS A 128 3.70 7.81 -12.00
C LYS A 128 2.36 8.24 -12.59
N GLY A 129 2.40 8.97 -13.70
CA GLY A 129 1.21 9.45 -14.41
C GLY A 129 0.30 8.38 -15.03
N GLY A 130 0.85 7.22 -15.38
CA GLY A 130 0.08 6.06 -15.84
C GLY A 130 0.70 4.79 -15.31
N LEU A 131 -0.12 3.91 -14.76
CA LEU A 131 0.36 2.67 -14.14
C LEU A 131 0.22 1.50 -15.11
N ASP A 132 1.28 0.70 -15.19
CA ASP A 132 1.32 -0.61 -15.86
C ASP A 132 1.90 -1.66 -14.91
N GLY A 133 2.05 -2.89 -15.40
CA GLY A 133 2.59 -4.01 -14.64
C GLY A 133 1.55 -4.73 -13.80
N SER A 134 2.00 -5.46 -12.77
CA SER A 134 1.13 -6.39 -12.04
C SER A 134 0.21 -5.70 -11.03
N ILE A 135 -1.04 -6.14 -10.99
CA ILE A 135 -1.92 -5.93 -9.84
C ILE A 135 -2.04 -7.28 -9.13
N PRO A 136 -1.58 -7.38 -7.87
CA PRO A 136 -1.72 -8.61 -7.09
C PRO A 136 -3.19 -8.84 -6.71
N VAL A 137 -3.71 -10.04 -6.97
CA VAL A 137 -5.10 -10.43 -6.66
C VAL A 137 -5.07 -11.68 -5.81
N LEU A 138 -5.70 -11.63 -4.64
CA LEU A 138 -5.77 -12.75 -3.71
C LEU A 138 -7.03 -13.57 -4.00
N VAL A 139 -6.85 -14.86 -4.26
CA VAL A 139 -7.94 -15.76 -4.64
C VAL A 139 -7.96 -17.01 -3.77
N GLN A 140 -9.15 -17.59 -3.61
CA GLN A 140 -9.32 -18.86 -2.91
C GLN A 140 -8.48 -19.96 -3.57
N SER A 141 -7.72 -20.71 -2.77
CA SER A 141 -6.79 -21.71 -3.30
C SER A 141 -7.44 -22.89 -4.01
N LEU A 142 -8.68 -23.25 -3.67
CA LEU A 142 -9.35 -24.42 -4.25
C LEU A 142 -9.77 -24.17 -5.71
N ASN A 143 -10.28 -22.96 -6.02
CA ASN A 143 -10.87 -22.61 -7.31
C ASN A 143 -10.07 -21.51 -8.03
N TRP A 144 -8.78 -21.38 -7.75
CA TRP A 144 -7.96 -20.30 -8.29
C TRP A 144 -7.91 -20.27 -9.83
N MET A 145 -8.06 -21.42 -10.49
CA MET A 145 -8.04 -21.52 -11.96
C MET A 145 -9.30 -20.90 -12.58
N GLU A 146 -10.48 -21.13 -11.98
CA GLU A 146 -11.73 -20.52 -12.44
C GLU A 146 -11.67 -19.01 -12.28
N ALA A 147 -11.20 -18.52 -11.13
CA ALA A 147 -10.97 -17.10 -10.91
C ALA A 147 -9.94 -16.51 -11.89
N ALA A 148 -8.87 -17.25 -12.21
CA ALA A 148 -7.87 -16.81 -13.17
C ALA A 148 -8.44 -16.69 -14.59
N GLU A 149 -9.26 -17.65 -15.03
CA GLU A 149 -9.94 -17.64 -16.34
C GLU A 149 -10.91 -16.46 -16.43
N GLU A 150 -11.73 -16.23 -15.40
CA GLU A 150 -12.66 -15.09 -15.37
C GLU A 150 -11.94 -13.74 -15.41
N ILE A 151 -10.82 -13.60 -14.69
CA ILE A 151 -9.99 -12.39 -14.72
C ILE A 151 -9.34 -12.19 -16.10
N ASP A 152 -8.85 -13.27 -16.72
CA ASP A 152 -8.23 -13.20 -18.05
C ASP A 152 -9.25 -12.74 -19.11
N ASP A 153 -10.49 -13.23 -19.03
CA ASP A 153 -11.59 -12.79 -19.88
C ASP A 153 -11.96 -11.30 -19.66
N LEU A 154 -11.95 -10.83 -18.41
CA LEU A 154 -12.24 -9.43 -18.08
C LEU A 154 -11.23 -8.44 -18.70
N PHE A 155 -9.96 -8.84 -18.79
CA PHE A 155 -8.87 -8.00 -19.27
C PHE A 155 -8.23 -8.55 -20.56
N LEU A 156 -9.02 -9.26 -21.37
CA LEU A 156 -8.55 -9.95 -22.55
C LEU A 156 -7.89 -8.97 -23.54
N GLY A 157 -6.59 -9.19 -23.77
CA GLY A 157 -5.77 -8.36 -24.67
C GLY A 157 -5.08 -7.18 -23.99
N ASP A 158 -5.46 -6.85 -22.76
CA ASP A 158 -4.87 -5.76 -21.97
C ASP A 158 -3.89 -6.29 -20.89
N ALA A 159 -4.19 -7.45 -20.31
CA ALA A 159 -3.38 -8.06 -19.26
C ALA A 159 -3.18 -9.57 -19.44
N GLU A 160 -2.13 -10.10 -18.81
CA GLU A 160 -1.91 -11.53 -18.61
C GLU A 160 -2.14 -11.90 -17.14
N VAL A 161 -2.70 -13.09 -16.86
CA VAL A 161 -2.95 -13.55 -15.48
C VAL A 161 -1.99 -14.68 -15.10
N TRP A 162 -1.05 -14.39 -14.20
CA TRP A 162 -0.06 -15.38 -13.77
C TRP A 162 -0.18 -15.67 -12.29
N ARG A 163 -0.25 -16.95 -11.91
CA ARG A 163 -0.12 -17.32 -10.50
C ARG A 163 1.29 -17.00 -10.01
N ARG A 164 1.40 -16.35 -8.86
CA ARG A 164 2.69 -15.89 -8.34
C ARG A 164 3.58 -17.04 -7.88
N PRO A 165 4.84 -17.15 -8.35
CA PRO A 165 5.80 -18.10 -7.80
C PRO A 165 6.41 -17.59 -6.49
N SER A 166 6.71 -18.50 -5.57
CA SER A 166 7.53 -18.20 -4.37
C SER A 166 9.03 -18.18 -4.67
N ILE A 167 9.44 -18.90 -5.71
CA ILE A 167 10.80 -19.01 -6.21
C ILE A 167 10.80 -19.31 -7.70
N GLY A 168 11.83 -18.83 -8.41
CA GLY A 168 12.01 -19.11 -9.83
C GLY A 168 11.22 -18.17 -10.73
N GLN A 169 11.03 -18.59 -11.98
CA GLN A 169 10.37 -17.78 -12.99
C GLN A 169 8.86 -17.97 -12.96
N ALA A 170 8.12 -16.87 -13.02
CA ALA A 170 6.68 -16.89 -13.12
C ALA A 170 6.23 -17.38 -14.50
N GLY A 171 5.14 -18.11 -14.51
CA GLY A 171 4.34 -18.43 -15.69
C GLY A 171 2.87 -18.55 -15.26
N PRO A 172 1.93 -18.83 -16.16
CA PRO A 172 0.50 -18.83 -15.84
C PRO A 172 0.14 -19.68 -14.62
N MET A 173 0.84 -20.80 -14.43
CA MET A 173 0.63 -21.77 -13.34
C MET A 173 1.41 -21.47 -12.04
N GLY A 174 2.31 -20.47 -12.03
CA GLY A 174 3.15 -20.13 -10.88
C GLY A 174 4.32 -21.08 -10.60
N GLY A 175 4.64 -21.94 -11.58
CA GLY A 175 5.70 -22.93 -11.47
C GLY A 175 5.39 -24.03 -10.45
N ASP A 176 6.44 -24.70 -9.96
CA ASP A 176 6.31 -25.83 -9.03
C ASP A 176 5.97 -25.38 -7.60
N PHE A 177 6.26 -24.11 -7.27
CA PHE A 177 6.15 -23.56 -5.92
C PHE A 177 5.38 -22.24 -5.91
N PRO A 178 4.07 -22.25 -6.20
CA PRO A 178 3.27 -21.04 -6.12
C PRO A 178 3.21 -20.50 -4.69
N VAL A 179 3.11 -19.18 -4.55
CA VAL A 179 2.86 -18.55 -3.24
C VAL A 179 1.48 -18.98 -2.74
N VAL A 180 1.46 -19.44 -1.49
CA VAL A 180 0.25 -19.56 -0.69
C VAL A 180 0.44 -18.68 0.53
N THR A 181 -0.45 -17.70 0.73
CA THR A 181 -0.37 -16.79 1.86
C THR A 181 -0.66 -17.51 3.17
N LYS A 182 -0.38 -16.86 4.31
CA LYS A 182 -0.72 -17.42 5.63
C LYS A 182 -2.22 -17.66 5.82
N GLU A 183 -3.06 -16.91 5.10
CA GLU A 183 -4.51 -17.09 5.04
C GLU A 183 -4.94 -18.27 4.15
N GLY A 184 -4.00 -18.95 3.50
CA GLY A 184 -4.29 -20.07 2.60
C GLY A 184 -4.80 -19.63 1.23
N LEU A 185 -4.45 -18.42 0.77
CA LEU A 185 -4.85 -17.87 -0.52
C LEU A 185 -3.72 -17.94 -1.54
N ASN A 186 -4.08 -18.05 -2.81
CA ASN A 186 -3.13 -17.84 -3.90
C ASN A 186 -3.07 -16.36 -4.27
N ILE A 187 -1.95 -15.96 -4.87
CA ILE A 187 -1.83 -14.64 -5.50
C ILE A 187 -1.76 -14.84 -7.01
N LEU A 188 -2.64 -14.16 -7.72
CA LEU A 188 -2.59 -13.99 -9.16
C LEU A 188 -2.08 -12.58 -9.46
N ASP A 189 -1.00 -12.47 -10.20
CA ASP A 189 -0.52 -11.22 -10.76
C ASP A 189 -1.26 -10.96 -12.07
N VAL A 190 -2.10 -9.92 -12.11
CA VAL A 190 -2.76 -9.43 -13.33
C VAL A 190 -1.85 -8.39 -13.95
N ILE A 191 -1.11 -8.78 -14.98
CA ILE A 191 0.04 -8.05 -15.53
C ILE A 191 -0.41 -7.26 -16.75
N PHE A 192 -0.64 -5.96 -16.57
CA PHE A 192 -0.97 -5.05 -17.66
C PHE A 192 0.29 -4.70 -18.46
N THR A 193 0.20 -4.85 -19.79
CA THR A 193 1.32 -4.57 -20.70
C THR A 193 1.28 -3.17 -21.33
N SER A 194 0.20 -2.45 -21.06
CA SER A 194 -0.01 -1.04 -21.41
C SER A 194 -0.53 -0.27 -20.20
N PRO A 195 -0.43 1.07 -20.19
CA PRO A 195 -1.02 1.89 -19.13
C PRO A 195 -2.50 1.57 -18.91
N ILE A 196 -2.86 1.35 -17.64
CA ILE A 196 -4.20 1.03 -17.19
C ILE A 196 -5.08 2.28 -17.33
N GLY A 197 -6.25 2.14 -17.96
CA GLY A 197 -7.15 3.27 -18.17
C GLY A 197 -7.79 3.81 -16.90
N SER A 198 -8.26 2.92 -16.01
CA SER A 198 -8.87 3.30 -14.73
C SER A 198 -8.62 2.23 -13.66
N LEU A 199 -7.74 2.54 -12.70
CA LEU A 199 -7.46 1.63 -11.58
C LEU A 199 -8.71 1.41 -10.70
N ALA A 200 -9.60 2.39 -10.63
CA ALA A 200 -10.86 2.26 -9.89
C ALA A 200 -11.81 1.24 -10.53
N GLU A 201 -11.92 1.25 -11.87
CA GLU A 201 -12.74 0.27 -12.59
C GLU A 201 -12.13 -1.13 -12.54
N VAL A 202 -10.80 -1.24 -12.59
CA VAL A 202 -10.09 -2.52 -12.39
C VAL A 202 -10.40 -3.07 -10.99
N ALA A 203 -10.28 -2.25 -9.94
CA ALA A 203 -10.64 -2.65 -8.57
C ALA A 203 -12.08 -3.14 -8.46
N GLU A 204 -13.03 -2.38 -9.03
CA GLU A 204 -14.45 -2.74 -8.98
C GLU A 204 -14.75 -4.05 -9.74
N SER A 205 -14.08 -4.26 -10.88
CA SER A 205 -14.25 -5.46 -11.70
C SER A 205 -13.69 -6.69 -11.00
N LEU A 206 -12.47 -6.61 -10.45
CA LEU A 206 -11.84 -7.68 -9.69
C LEU A 206 -12.68 -8.09 -8.46
N ALA A 207 -13.28 -7.13 -7.76
CA ALA A 207 -14.11 -7.39 -6.58
C ALA A 207 -15.41 -8.17 -6.89
N LYS A 208 -15.80 -8.27 -8.18
CA LYS A 208 -17.01 -9.00 -8.60
C LYS A 208 -16.74 -10.44 -9.03
N VAL A 209 -15.48 -10.80 -9.27
CA VAL A 209 -15.08 -12.14 -9.72
C VAL A 209 -15.27 -13.14 -8.59
N GLU A 210 -15.89 -14.29 -8.89
CA GLU A 210 -16.07 -15.34 -7.90
C GLU A 210 -14.71 -15.95 -7.48
N GLY A 211 -14.50 -16.11 -6.18
CA GLY A 211 -13.26 -16.65 -5.64
C GLY A 211 -12.14 -15.61 -5.44
N VAL A 212 -12.29 -14.36 -5.94
CA VAL A 212 -11.45 -13.24 -5.51
C VAL A 212 -11.82 -12.86 -4.07
N VAL A 213 -10.82 -12.79 -3.21
CA VAL A 213 -10.94 -12.38 -1.81
C VAL A 213 -10.58 -10.91 -1.66
N ASP A 214 -9.50 -10.48 -2.29
CA ASP A 214 -9.07 -9.08 -2.29
C ASP A 214 -8.06 -8.81 -3.42
N HIS A 215 -7.61 -7.56 -3.57
CA HIS A 215 -6.61 -7.13 -4.53
C HIS A 215 -5.73 -6.01 -3.97
N GLY A 216 -4.53 -5.85 -4.49
CA GLY A 216 -3.51 -4.90 -4.01
C GLY A 216 -3.74 -3.44 -4.40
N LEU A 217 -4.95 -3.02 -4.79
CA LEU A 217 -5.22 -1.60 -5.05
C LEU A 217 -5.77 -0.92 -3.80
N ILE A 218 -5.17 0.21 -3.42
CA ILE A 218 -5.60 1.08 -2.34
C ILE A 218 -6.16 2.37 -2.93
N SER A 219 -7.47 2.54 -2.80
CA SER A 219 -8.16 3.77 -3.18
C SER A 219 -8.72 4.42 -1.92
N LYS A 220 -8.03 5.45 -1.43
CA LYS A 220 -8.36 6.10 -0.15
C LYS A 220 -8.59 7.60 -0.32
N PHE A 221 -9.54 8.12 0.44
CA PHE A 221 -9.80 9.55 0.57
C PHE A 221 -10.18 9.86 2.03
N PRO A 222 -9.53 10.83 2.70
CA PRO A 222 -8.37 11.60 2.22
C PRO A 222 -7.10 10.74 2.14
N CYS A 223 -6.23 11.06 1.18
CA CYS A 223 -4.91 10.46 1.03
C CYS A 223 -3.88 11.54 0.62
N THR A 224 -2.68 11.42 1.16
CA THR A 224 -1.52 12.26 0.84
C THR A 224 -0.37 11.37 0.37
N ALA A 225 0.41 11.83 -0.61
CA ALA A 225 1.69 11.26 -0.98
C ALA A 225 2.81 12.25 -0.65
N VAL A 226 3.82 11.79 0.10
CA VAL A 226 5.09 12.48 0.33
C VAL A 226 6.13 11.83 -0.57
N ILE A 227 6.58 12.57 -1.57
CA ILE A 227 7.41 12.08 -2.67
C ILE A 227 8.84 12.60 -2.49
N ALA A 228 9.79 11.69 -2.32
CA ALA A 228 11.21 11.97 -2.24
C ALA A 228 11.89 11.89 -3.61
N SER A 229 12.65 12.93 -3.94
CA SER A 229 13.50 13.00 -5.12
C SER A 229 14.85 13.61 -4.77
N GLU A 230 15.81 13.53 -5.69
CA GLU A 230 17.11 14.22 -5.54
C GLU A 230 16.94 15.74 -5.37
N SER A 231 15.85 16.32 -5.90
CA SER A 231 15.56 17.75 -5.81
C SER A 231 14.89 18.17 -4.50
N GLY A 232 14.48 17.20 -3.66
CA GLY A 232 13.76 17.42 -2.40
C GLY A 232 12.42 16.71 -2.34
N LEU A 233 11.63 17.13 -1.35
CA LEU A 233 10.32 16.54 -1.04
C LEU A 233 9.20 17.32 -1.74
N CYS A 234 8.26 16.57 -2.33
CA CYS A 234 6.99 17.06 -2.84
C CYS A 234 5.85 16.45 -2.01
N ILE A 235 4.80 17.22 -1.73
CA ILE A 235 3.62 16.73 -1.02
C ILE A 235 2.41 16.98 -1.90
N VAL A 236 1.66 15.92 -2.17
CA VAL A 236 0.44 15.95 -2.99
C VAL A 236 -0.68 15.32 -2.19
N ASP A 237 -1.86 15.95 -2.16
CA ASP A 237 -3.05 15.41 -1.53
C ASP A 237 -4.19 15.27 -2.55
N ASN A 238 -5.14 14.39 -2.27
CA ASN A 238 -6.31 14.20 -3.12
C ASN A 238 -7.56 14.97 -2.64
N LEU A 239 -7.41 15.95 -1.73
CA LEU A 239 -8.53 16.65 -1.08
C LEU A 239 -9.33 17.55 -2.04
N GLN A 240 -8.71 18.05 -3.11
CA GLN A 240 -9.35 19.01 -4.02
C GLN A 240 -10.43 18.41 -4.95
N ARG A 241 -10.66 17.09 -4.89
CA ARG A 241 -11.60 16.36 -5.77
C ARG A 241 -13.08 16.69 -5.52
N LYS A 242 -13.43 17.37 -4.41
CA LYS A 242 -14.83 17.67 -4.08
C LYS A 242 -15.45 18.84 -4.87
N THR A 243 -14.69 19.53 -5.72
CA THR A 243 -15.16 20.80 -6.32
C THR A 243 -15.69 20.68 -7.75
N VAL A 244 -15.65 19.50 -8.39
CA VAL A 244 -16.02 19.35 -9.82
C VAL A 244 -17.26 18.47 -10.05
N SER A 245 -17.66 17.63 -9.08
CA SER A 245 -18.84 16.77 -9.25
C SER A 245 -20.19 17.44 -8.93
N ASP A 246 -20.20 18.61 -8.31
CA ASP A 246 -21.43 19.35 -7.96
C ASP A 246 -21.77 20.48 -8.97
N ALA A 247 -21.10 20.49 -10.13
CA ALA A 247 -21.21 21.56 -11.13
C ALA A 247 -21.74 21.12 -12.51
N LEU A 248 -22.31 19.92 -12.64
CA LEU A 248 -22.97 19.45 -13.88
C LEU A 248 -24.38 18.93 -13.61
#